data_AF-A0A3R9U644-F1
#
_entry.id   AF-A0A3R9U644-F1
#
_cell.length_a   1.000
_cell.length_b   1.000
_cell.length_c   1.000
_cell.angle_alpha   90.00
_cell.angle_beta   90.00
_cell.angle_gamma   90.00
#
_symmetry.space_group_name_H-M   'P 1'
#
loop_
_entity.id
_entity.type
_entity.pdbx_description
1 polymer ?
#
loop_
_entity_poly.entity_id
_entity_poly.type
_entity_poly.pdbx_seq_one_letter_code
_entity_poly.pdbx_strand_id
1 'polypeptide(L)'
;TTTDQGYKVLNERVGLIYGDSITLDRAQRILEGLEAKGFASNNLVFGIGSFTYNYLTRDTFGFAVKATWGQVNGVGRELFKDPITDSGVKKSAKGLLRIEESENGFTLFDQQTAEQEQGGALKTVFENGKLQYECTLDQIRERLSIA
;
A
#
# COMPACT_ATOMS: atom_id res chain seq x y z
N THR A 1 4.24 20.55 -32.71
CA THR A 1 5.61 20.94 -32.29
C THR A 1 6.36 19.67 -31.91
N THR A 2 7.64 19.74 -31.54
CA THR A 2 8.41 18.58 -31.05
C THR A 2 9.04 18.89 -29.69
N THR A 3 9.23 17.88 -28.85
CA THR A 3 10.04 17.97 -27.63
C THR A 3 11.53 18.13 -27.98
N ASP A 4 12.37 18.49 -27.00
CA ASP A 4 13.84 18.52 -27.17
C ASP A 4 14.42 17.15 -27.59
N GLN A 5 13.76 16.05 -27.17
CA GLN A 5 14.12 14.68 -27.55
C GLN A 5 13.61 14.26 -28.95
N GLY A 6 12.98 15.17 -29.71
CA GLY A 6 12.52 14.92 -31.09
C GLY A 6 11.13 14.29 -31.24
N TYR A 7 10.39 14.04 -30.16
CA TYR A 7 9.05 13.45 -30.22
C TYR A 7 7.98 14.49 -30.59
N LYS A 8 7.01 14.08 -31.42
CA LYS A 8 5.89 14.91 -31.86
C LYS A 8 4.94 15.21 -30.70
N VAL A 9 4.55 16.47 -30.58
CA VAL A 9 3.55 16.98 -29.63
C VAL A 9 2.33 17.50 -30.42
N LEU A 10 1.14 17.17 -29.92
CA LEU A 10 -0.13 17.66 -30.43
C LEU A 10 -0.19 19.20 -30.33
N ASN A 11 -1.20 19.79 -30.99
CA ASN A 11 -1.46 21.21 -30.80
C ASN A 11 -1.80 21.50 -29.34
N GLU A 12 -1.26 22.57 -28.76
CA GLU A 12 -1.47 22.94 -27.35
C GLU A 12 -2.94 23.14 -26.96
N ARG A 13 -3.82 23.38 -27.93
CA ARG A 13 -5.28 23.54 -27.72
C ARG A 13 -6.04 22.22 -27.83
N VAL A 14 -5.35 21.10 -27.98
CA VAL A 14 -5.93 19.75 -28.13
C VAL A 14 -5.33 18.83 -27.08
N GLY A 15 -6.19 18.27 -26.23
CA GLY A 15 -5.82 17.20 -25.30
C GLY A 15 -6.34 15.85 -25.78
N LEU A 16 -5.61 14.78 -25.48
CA LEU A 16 -6.05 13.41 -25.69
C LEU A 16 -6.20 12.70 -24.34
N ILE A 17 -7.33 12.03 -24.15
CA ILE A 17 -7.58 11.13 -23.02
C ILE A 17 -8.04 9.78 -23.55
N TYR A 18 -7.52 8.70 -22.99
CA TYR A 18 -7.99 7.35 -23.25
C TYR A 18 -8.23 6.63 -21.93
N GLY A 19 -9.44 6.15 -21.71
CA GLY A 19 -9.87 5.63 -20.40
C GLY A 19 -10.60 4.30 -20.44
N ASP A 20 -10.59 3.60 -21.58
CA ASP A 20 -11.24 2.30 -21.67
C ASP A 20 -10.31 1.19 -21.16
N SER A 21 -10.68 0.65 -19.99
CA SER A 21 -10.08 -0.56 -19.41
C SER A 21 -8.55 -0.49 -19.28
N ILE A 22 -8.03 0.68 -18.87
CA ILE A 22 -6.59 0.92 -18.75
C ILE A 22 -6.03 0.22 -17.54
N THR A 23 -5.29 -0.87 -17.74
CA THR A 23 -4.38 -1.51 -16.77
C THR A 23 -2.96 -0.97 -16.92
N LEU A 24 -2.05 -1.28 -15.98
CA LEU A 24 -0.63 -0.91 -16.09
C LEU A 24 0.01 -1.49 -17.36
N ASP A 25 -0.21 -2.77 -17.65
CA ASP A 25 0.27 -3.43 -18.87
C ASP A 25 -0.27 -2.73 -20.14
N ARG A 26 -1.57 -2.43 -20.18
CA ARG A 26 -2.17 -1.74 -21.33
C ARG A 26 -1.60 -0.33 -21.49
N ALA A 27 -1.43 0.42 -20.41
CA ALA A 27 -0.83 1.75 -20.43
C ALA A 27 0.60 1.69 -21.00
N GLN A 28 1.42 0.75 -20.53
CA GLN A 28 2.78 0.53 -21.00
C GLN A 28 2.81 0.26 -22.51
N ARG A 29 1.99 -0.67 -23.00
CA ARG A 29 1.91 -1.00 -24.44
C ARG A 29 1.46 0.17 -25.30
N ILE A 30 0.58 1.04 -24.79
CA ILE A 30 0.16 2.25 -25.48
C ILE A 30 1.34 3.23 -25.58
N LEU A 31 2.09 3.42 -24.49
CA LEU A 31 3.26 4.30 -24.45
C LEU A 31 4.37 3.82 -25.40
N GLU A 32 4.68 2.52 -25.41
CA GLU A 32 5.62 1.91 -26.36
C GLU A 32 5.18 2.13 -27.82
N GLY A 33 3.88 2.01 -28.09
CA GLY A 33 3.31 2.29 -29.41
C GLY A 33 3.39 3.76 -29.83
N LEU A 34 3.28 4.70 -28.87
CA LEU A 34 3.49 6.13 -29.12
C LEU A 34 4.96 6.42 -29.42
N GLU A 35 5.87 5.87 -28.62
CA GLU A 35 7.31 6.00 -28.79
C GLU A 35 7.75 5.49 -30.17
N ALA A 36 7.33 4.28 -30.55
CA ALA A 36 7.64 3.70 -31.87
C ALA A 36 7.12 4.53 -33.05
N LYS A 37 6.07 5.33 -32.85
CA LYS A 37 5.51 6.26 -33.86
C LYS A 37 6.10 7.68 -33.77
N GLY A 38 7.01 7.91 -32.83
CA GLY A 38 7.66 9.19 -32.58
C GLY A 38 6.74 10.23 -31.94
N PHE A 39 5.78 9.82 -31.11
CA PHE A 39 4.91 10.72 -30.34
C PHE A 39 5.33 10.77 -28.87
N ALA A 40 5.27 11.97 -28.30
CA ALA A 40 5.59 12.18 -26.88
C ALA A 40 4.47 11.62 -25.99
N SER A 41 4.85 11.09 -24.82
CA SER A 41 3.90 10.54 -23.83
C SER A 41 3.00 11.61 -23.22
N ASN A 42 3.46 12.87 -23.12
CA ASN A 42 2.68 14.00 -22.60
C ASN A 42 1.46 14.39 -23.46
N ASN A 43 1.32 13.81 -24.66
CA ASN A 43 0.14 14.02 -25.51
C ASN A 43 -1.13 13.39 -24.93
N LEU A 44 -0.98 12.40 -24.03
CA LEU A 44 -2.07 11.55 -23.55
C LEU A 44 -2.17 11.59 -22.03
N VAL A 45 -3.41 11.60 -21.55
CA VAL A 45 -3.75 11.26 -20.16
C VAL A 45 -4.51 9.94 -20.15
N PHE A 46 -4.17 9.05 -19.21
CA PHE A 46 -4.92 7.82 -19.01
C PHE A 46 -6.07 8.03 -18.01
N GLY A 47 -7.28 7.66 -18.42
CA GLY A 47 -8.41 7.54 -17.52
C GLY A 47 -8.39 6.17 -16.81
N ILE A 48 -8.16 6.16 -15.50
CA ILE A 48 -8.17 4.93 -14.71
C ILE A 48 -9.55 4.70 -14.11
N GLY A 49 -10.18 3.58 -14.47
CA GLY A 49 -11.50 3.18 -13.97
C GLY A 49 -11.45 2.17 -12.83
N SER A 50 -12.63 1.71 -12.41
CA SER A 50 -12.80 0.77 -11.28
C SER A 50 -12.03 -0.53 -11.41
N PHE A 51 -11.86 -1.05 -12.63
CA PHE A 51 -11.13 -2.30 -12.86
C PHE A 51 -9.66 -2.20 -12.42
N THR A 52 -8.99 -1.10 -12.75
CA THR A 52 -7.57 -0.96 -12.40
C THR A 52 -7.39 -0.36 -11.01
N TYR A 53 -8.32 0.49 -10.59
CA TYR A 53 -8.24 1.14 -9.28
C TYR A 53 -8.68 0.22 -8.12
N ASN A 54 -9.75 -0.55 -8.31
CA ASN A 54 -10.50 -1.21 -7.23
C ASN A 54 -10.85 -2.68 -7.49
N TYR A 55 -10.28 -3.34 -8.51
CA TYR A 55 -10.47 -4.79 -8.69
C TYR A 55 -9.58 -5.61 -7.75
N LEU A 56 -9.61 -5.22 -6.48
CA LEU A 56 -8.85 -5.75 -5.37
C LEU A 56 -9.85 -6.11 -4.27
N THR A 57 -9.59 -7.22 -3.60
CA THR A 57 -10.38 -7.66 -2.45
C THR A 57 -9.54 -7.57 -1.19
N ARG A 58 -10.16 -7.68 -0.01
CA ARG A 58 -9.45 -7.85 1.27
C ARG A 58 -8.39 -8.95 1.17
N ASP A 59 -8.72 -10.04 0.49
CA ASP A 59 -7.85 -11.21 0.32
C ASP A 59 -6.67 -10.95 -0.61
N THR A 60 -6.78 -9.99 -1.55
CA THR A 60 -5.69 -9.66 -2.48
C THR A 60 -4.42 -9.22 -1.75
N PHE A 61 -4.57 -8.52 -0.62
CA PHE A 61 -3.46 -8.11 0.25
C PHE A 61 -3.36 -8.92 1.54
N GLY A 62 -4.21 -9.94 1.72
CA GLY A 62 -4.22 -10.75 2.94
C GLY A 62 -4.63 -9.98 4.21
N PHE A 63 -5.37 -8.87 4.11
CA PHE A 63 -5.75 -8.07 5.29
C PHE A 63 -6.57 -8.91 6.27
N ALA A 64 -6.12 -8.99 7.52
CA ALA A 64 -6.77 -9.78 8.54
C ALA A 64 -6.62 -9.14 9.93
N VAL A 65 -7.67 -9.25 10.74
CA VAL A 65 -7.62 -8.97 12.18
C VAL A 65 -7.58 -10.29 12.94
N LYS A 66 -6.68 -10.41 13.91
CA LYS A 66 -6.52 -11.56 14.79
C LYS A 66 -6.19 -11.07 16.20
N ALA A 67 -6.83 -11.62 17.21
CA ALA A 67 -6.40 -11.42 18.59
C ALA A 67 -5.13 -12.24 18.84
N THR A 68 -4.08 -11.60 19.31
CA THR A 68 -2.78 -12.24 19.60
C THR A 68 -2.46 -12.28 21.10
N TRP A 69 -3.14 -11.47 21.91
CA TRP A 69 -2.96 -11.42 23.36
C TRP A 69 -4.28 -11.03 24.06
N GLY A 70 -4.48 -11.47 25.29
CA GLY A 70 -5.57 -11.04 26.16
C GLY A 70 -5.27 -11.27 27.64
N GLN A 71 -6.09 -10.72 28.51
CA GLN A 71 -5.93 -10.86 29.97
C GLN A 71 -7.16 -11.56 30.58
N VAL A 72 -6.93 -12.58 31.41
CA VAL A 72 -7.98 -13.31 32.14
C VAL A 72 -7.62 -13.33 33.62
N ASN A 73 -8.50 -12.77 34.47
CA ASN A 73 -8.30 -12.67 35.92
C ASN A 73 -6.94 -12.05 36.30
N GLY A 74 -6.52 -11.00 35.59
CA GLY A 74 -5.22 -10.35 35.83
C GLY A 74 -4.02 -11.04 35.19
N VAL A 75 -4.19 -12.21 34.58
CA VAL A 75 -3.10 -12.99 33.97
C VAL A 75 -3.14 -12.85 32.45
N GLY A 76 -2.05 -12.35 31.88
CA GLY A 76 -1.85 -12.28 30.43
C GLY A 76 -1.82 -13.66 29.79
N ARG A 77 -2.39 -13.78 28.59
CA ARG A 77 -2.46 -14.99 27.79
C ARG A 77 -2.17 -14.67 26.34
N GLU A 78 -1.26 -15.42 25.75
CA GLU A 78 -1.00 -15.37 24.33
C GLU A 78 -2.07 -16.16 23.57
N LEU A 79 -2.53 -15.59 22.46
CA LEU A 79 -3.50 -16.16 21.56
C LEU A 79 -2.84 -16.29 20.19
N PHE A 80 -3.16 -17.36 19.47
CA PHE A 80 -2.78 -17.50 18.07
C PHE A 80 -3.71 -18.49 17.39
N LYS A 81 -3.81 -18.40 16.07
CA LYS A 81 -4.51 -19.37 15.24
C LYS A 81 -3.49 -20.11 14.39
N ASP A 82 -3.52 -21.45 14.47
CA ASP A 82 -2.68 -22.34 13.67
C ASP A 82 -3.53 -23.52 13.16
N PRO A 83 -4.24 -23.35 12.03
CA PRO A 83 -5.14 -24.38 11.53
C PRO A 83 -4.36 -25.54 10.89
N ILE A 84 -4.66 -26.76 11.35
CA ILE A 84 -3.98 -28.02 10.95
C ILE A 84 -3.99 -28.26 9.43
N THR A 85 -5.02 -27.81 8.73
CA THR A 85 -5.26 -28.12 7.30
C THR A 85 -4.83 -27.02 6.34
N ASP A 86 -4.09 -26.00 6.79
CA ASP A 86 -3.72 -24.86 5.95
C ASP A 86 -2.21 -24.86 5.63
N SER A 87 -1.83 -24.31 4.48
CA SER A 87 -0.43 -24.27 4.00
C SER A 87 0.45 -23.25 4.75
N GLY A 88 0.13 -22.92 6.00
CA GLY A 88 0.82 -21.93 6.83
C GLY A 88 0.39 -20.47 6.64
N VAL A 89 -0.45 -20.16 5.64
CA VAL A 89 -0.89 -18.78 5.31
C VAL A 89 -1.78 -18.18 6.40
N LYS A 90 -2.56 -19.01 7.10
CA LYS A 90 -3.46 -18.58 8.18
C LYS A 90 -2.84 -18.67 9.58
N LYS A 91 -1.54 -18.94 9.69
CA LYS A 91 -0.83 -18.88 10.96
C LYS A 91 -0.68 -17.43 11.39
N SER A 92 -1.21 -17.08 12.55
CA SER A 92 -1.10 -15.71 13.09
C SER A 92 0.16 -15.52 13.92
N ALA A 93 0.56 -14.27 14.11
CA ALA A 93 1.46 -13.88 15.19
C ALA A 93 0.87 -14.25 16.57
N LYS A 94 1.72 -14.26 17.60
CA LYS A 94 1.39 -14.72 18.95
C LYS A 94 1.87 -13.73 20.00
N GLY A 95 1.03 -13.45 21.00
CA GLY A 95 1.38 -12.54 22.10
C GLY A 95 1.37 -11.06 21.72
N LEU A 96 2.06 -10.25 22.54
CA LEU A 96 2.27 -8.82 22.27
C LEU A 96 3.26 -8.67 21.11
N LEU A 97 3.05 -7.63 20.29
CA LEU A 97 3.73 -7.47 19.00
C LEU A 97 4.53 -6.17 18.97
N ARG A 98 5.67 -6.18 18.31
CA ARG A 98 6.49 -4.98 18.07
C ARG A 98 6.93 -4.97 16.62
N ILE A 99 6.76 -3.83 15.96
CA ILE A 99 7.26 -3.62 14.59
C ILE A 99 8.50 -2.76 14.69
N GLU A 100 9.61 -3.16 14.07
CA GLU A 100 10.78 -2.28 13.89
C GLU A 100 10.94 -1.90 12.43
N GLU A 101 11.36 -0.66 12.21
CA GLU A 101 11.76 -0.15 10.90
C GLU A 101 13.25 -0.43 10.68
N SER A 102 13.61 -0.83 9.47
CA SER A 102 14.96 -1.12 9.02
C SER A 102 15.17 -0.59 7.61
N GLU A 103 16.41 -0.59 7.13
CA GLU A 103 16.74 -0.18 5.75
C GLU A 103 15.98 -0.98 4.69
N ASN A 104 15.57 -2.22 5.01
CA ASN A 104 14.85 -3.11 4.09
C ASN A 104 13.32 -3.13 4.32
N GLY A 105 12.79 -2.18 5.10
CA GLY A 105 11.38 -2.10 5.45
C GLY A 105 11.11 -2.53 6.90
N PHE A 106 9.97 -3.19 7.16
CA PHE A 106 9.49 -3.46 8.51
C PHE A 106 9.65 -4.93 8.92
N THR A 107 10.05 -5.17 10.17
CA THR A 107 10.15 -6.50 10.79
C THR A 107 9.20 -6.62 11.96
N LEU A 108 8.43 -7.70 12.00
CA LEU A 108 7.54 -8.05 13.12
C LEU A 108 8.27 -8.95 14.12
N PHE A 109 8.19 -8.57 15.40
CA PHE A 109 8.59 -9.37 16.55
C PHE A 109 7.35 -9.73 17.37
N ASP A 110 7.20 -10.99 17.72
CA ASP A 110 6.06 -11.51 18.50
C ASP A 110 6.48 -11.93 19.92
N GLN A 111 5.51 -12.24 20.79
CA GLN A 111 5.74 -12.66 22.18
C GLN A 111 6.61 -11.67 22.98
N GLN A 112 6.39 -10.37 22.74
CA GLN A 112 7.13 -9.30 23.39
C GLN A 112 6.67 -9.09 24.85
N THR A 113 7.53 -8.48 25.68
CA THR A 113 7.08 -7.95 26.98
C THR A 113 6.26 -6.66 26.80
N ALA A 114 5.56 -6.25 27.84
CA ALA A 114 4.80 -4.99 27.82
C ALA A 114 5.70 -3.77 27.58
N GLU A 115 6.92 -3.79 28.11
CA GLU A 115 7.90 -2.72 27.91
C GLU A 115 8.43 -2.69 26.47
N GLN A 116 8.61 -3.85 25.85
CA GLN A 116 9.06 -3.95 24.47
C GLN A 116 7.97 -3.48 23.49
N GLU A 117 6.72 -3.89 23.69
CA GLU A 117 5.58 -3.54 22.82
C GLU A 117 5.32 -2.04 22.73
N GLN A 118 5.64 -1.29 23.79
CA GLN A 118 5.56 0.18 23.79
C GLN A 118 6.56 0.86 22.85
N GLY A 119 7.55 0.13 22.34
CA GLY A 119 8.55 0.62 21.40
C GLY A 119 8.22 0.30 19.93
N GLY A 120 9.16 0.64 19.05
CA GLY A 120 9.07 0.33 17.63
C GLY A 120 8.33 1.39 16.81
N ALA A 121 7.84 0.99 15.64
CA ALA A 121 7.28 1.84 14.60
C ALA A 121 5.77 2.11 14.77
N LEU A 122 5.06 1.25 15.53
CA LEU A 122 3.63 1.46 15.79
C LEU A 122 3.43 2.61 16.79
N LYS A 123 2.45 3.46 16.51
CA LYS A 123 2.09 4.60 17.36
C LYS A 123 0.59 4.60 17.64
N THR A 124 0.21 4.97 18.85
CA THR A 124 -1.20 5.15 19.21
C THR A 124 -1.80 6.28 18.40
N VAL A 125 -2.71 5.95 17.49
CA VAL A 125 -3.45 6.94 16.68
C VAL A 125 -4.85 7.22 17.22
N PHE A 126 -5.41 6.29 18.00
CA PHE A 126 -6.73 6.41 18.59
C PHE A 126 -6.74 5.76 19.97
N GLU A 127 -7.29 6.47 20.96
CA GLU A 127 -7.36 5.99 22.33
C GLU A 127 -8.59 6.58 23.03
N ASN A 128 -9.35 5.73 23.73
CA ASN A 128 -10.49 6.14 24.58
C ASN A 128 -11.49 7.08 23.87
N GLY A 129 -11.85 6.76 22.63
CA GLY A 129 -12.82 7.54 21.86
C GLY A 129 -12.26 8.78 21.19
N LYS A 130 -10.94 9.03 21.28
CA LYS A 130 -10.29 10.23 20.75
C LYS A 130 -9.20 9.86 19.75
N LEU A 131 -9.18 10.59 18.64
CA LEU A 131 -8.07 10.55 17.70
C LEU A 131 -6.88 11.31 18.31
N GLN A 132 -5.74 10.64 18.41
CA GLN A 132 -4.51 11.18 19.00
C GLN A 132 -3.56 11.74 17.94
N TYR A 133 -3.74 11.32 16.69
CA TYR A 133 -2.88 11.67 15.58
C TYR A 133 -3.69 11.91 14.31
N GLU A 134 -3.46 13.06 13.68
CA GLU A 134 -4.01 13.41 12.37
C GLU A 134 -2.88 13.47 11.34
N CYS A 135 -3.17 13.04 10.11
CA CYS A 135 -2.24 13.05 9.01
C CYS A 135 -2.91 13.63 7.77
N THR A 136 -2.29 14.64 7.16
CA THR A 136 -2.80 15.23 5.92
C THR A 136 -2.43 14.38 4.71
N LEU A 137 -3.19 14.52 3.62
CA LEU A 137 -2.86 13.84 2.37
C LEU A 137 -1.46 14.23 1.85
N ASP A 138 -1.04 15.47 2.08
CA ASP A 138 0.29 15.94 1.64
C ASP A 138 1.41 15.29 2.45
N GLN A 139 1.24 15.12 3.78
CA GLN A 139 2.19 14.37 4.60
C GLN A 139 2.30 12.90 4.16
N ILE A 140 1.18 12.29 3.75
CA ILE A 140 1.18 10.92 3.21
C ILE A 140 1.97 10.88 1.89
N ARG A 141 1.76 11.85 1.00
CA ARG A 141 2.48 11.95 -0.28
C ARG A 141 3.98 12.20 -0.08
N GLU A 142 4.34 13.05 0.88
CA GLU A 142 5.74 13.32 1.23
C GLU A 142 6.47 12.04 1.64
N ARG A 143 5.85 11.21 2.50
CA ARG A 143 6.42 9.89 2.88
C ARG A 143 6.64 8.96 1.68
N LEU A 144 5.76 9.01 0.68
CA LEU A 144 5.88 8.17 -0.53
C LEU A 144 6.90 8.73 -1.54
N SER A 145 7.29 9.99 -1.41
CA SER A 145 8.20 10.66 -2.35
C SER A 145 9.68 10.27 -2.21
N ILE A 146 10.01 9.48 -1.17
CA ILE A 146 11.37 9.02 -0.85
C ILE A 146 11.59 7.58 -1.36
N ALA A 147 11.32 7.32 -2.64
CA ALA A 147 11.63 6.05 -3.30
C ALA A 147 12.51 6.27 -4.52
#